data_AF-A0A8S3E8W5-F1
#
_entry.id   AF-A0A8S3E8W5-F1
#
_cell.length_a   1.000
_cell.length_b   1.000
_cell.length_c   1.000
_cell.angle_alpha   90.00
_cell.angle_beta   90.00
_cell.angle_gamma   90.00
#
_symmetry.space_group_name_H-M   'P 1'
#
loop_
_entity.id
_entity.type
_entity.pdbx_description
1 polymer ?
#
loop_
_entity_poly.entity_id
_entity_poly.type
_entity_poly.pdbx_seq_one_letter_code
_entity_poly.pdbx_strand_id
1 'polypeptide(L)' 'MIVTIRIGFVLILAVLFVVVHASTVTRCPDNEEYRECGSACQENCTHTPKYCTYQCIPGCFCKTGFVRATDDK' A
#
# COMPACT_ATOMS: atom_id res chain seq x y z
N MET A 1 38.79 -15.50 17.01
CA MET A 1 38.52 -15.27 15.57
C MET A 1 37.27 -16.02 15.08
N ILE A 2 37.15 -17.34 15.29
CA ILE A 2 35.98 -18.13 14.84
C ILE A 2 34.67 -17.74 15.58
N VAL A 3 34.75 -17.44 16.88
CA VAL A 3 33.58 -17.08 17.72
C VAL A 3 32.99 -15.72 17.33
N THR A 4 33.84 -14.73 17.06
CA THR A 4 33.41 -13.39 16.62
C THR A 4 32.77 -13.41 15.23
N ILE A 5 33.24 -14.30 14.34
CA ILE A 5 32.64 -14.53 13.02
C ILE A 5 31.25 -15.17 13.15
N ARG A 6 31.07 -16.14 14.05
CA ARG A 6 29.77 -16.79 14.32
C ARG A 6 28.75 -15.82 14.91
N ILE A 7 29.16 -15.00 15.88
CA ILE A 7 28.31 -13.96 16.48
C ILE A 7 27.90 -12.93 15.42
N GLY A 8 28.85 -12.46 14.61
CA GLY A 8 28.57 -11.52 13.52
C GLY A 8 27.57 -12.08 12.51
N PHE A 9 27.74 -13.33 12.08
CA PHE A 9 26.83 -13.98 11.13
C PHE A 9 25.42 -14.15 11.70
N VAL A 10 25.29 -14.57 12.97
CA VAL A 10 23.99 -14.70 13.64
C VAL A 10 23.28 -13.34 13.76
N LEU A 11 24.01 -12.28 14.10
CA LEU A 11 23.45 -10.93 14.17
C LEU A 11 23.00 -10.43 12.80
N ILE A 12 23.79 -10.66 11.75
CA ILE A 12 23.41 -10.31 10.38
C ILE A 12 22.15 -11.05 9.96
N LEU A 13 22.06 -12.37 10.21
CA LEU A 13 20.87 -13.15 9.89
C LEU A 13 19.64 -12.69 10.67
N ALA A 14 19.79 -12.36 11.96
CA ALA A 14 18.71 -11.84 12.78
C ALA A 14 18.21 -10.48 12.25
N VAL A 15 19.11 -9.57 11.86
CA VAL A 15 18.75 -8.27 11.27
C VAL A 15 18.04 -8.47 9.93
N LEU A 16 18.56 -9.34 9.04
CA LEU A 16 17.93 -9.65 7.76
C LEU A 16 16.51 -10.22 7.97
N PHE A 17 16.37 -11.15 8.92
CA PHE A 17 15.08 -11.74 9.26
C PHE A 17 14.09 -10.67 9.75
N VAL A 18 14.51 -9.79 10.66
CA VAL A 18 13.69 -8.68 11.16
C VAL A 18 13.27 -7.73 10.04
N VAL A 19 14.19 -7.33 9.16
CA VAL A 19 13.90 -6.42 8.04
C VAL A 19 12.88 -7.02 7.07
N VAL A 20 13.01 -8.31 6.74
CA VAL A 20 12.06 -9.02 5.87
C VAL A 20 10.66 -9.07 6.51
N HIS A 21 10.56 -9.37 7.80
CA HIS A 21 9.27 -9.50 8.49
C HIS A 21 8.63 -8.15 8.83
N ALA A 22 9.41 -7.08 9.02
CA ALA A 22 8.90 -5.75 9.32
C ALA A 22 8.28 -5.04 8.10
N SER A 23 8.54 -5.52 6.89
CA SER A 23 8.19 -4.82 5.65
C SER A 23 6.79 -5.19 5.13
N THR A 24 5.74 -5.00 5.93
CA THR A 24 4.36 -5.01 5.42
C THR A 24 3.97 -3.60 4.95
N VAL A 25 4.65 -3.11 3.91
CA VAL A 25 4.22 -1.88 3.25
C VAL A 25 2.95 -2.21 2.49
N THR A 26 1.82 -1.63 2.88
CA THR A 26 0.59 -1.57 2.07
C THR A 26 0.95 -0.81 0.80
N ARG A 27 1.41 -1.53 -0.22
CA ARG A 27 1.73 -0.96 -1.53
C ARG A 27 0.43 -0.84 -2.31
N CYS A 28 0.08 0.39 -2.67
CA CYS A 28 -0.99 0.59 -3.63
C CYS A 28 -0.57 0.08 -5.02
N PRO A 29 -1.53 -0.33 -5.86
CA PRO A 29 -1.27 -0.63 -7.26
C PRO A 29 -0.62 0.53 -8.00
N ASP A 30 -0.06 0.24 -9.18
CA ASP A 30 0.47 1.28 -10.05
C ASP A 30 -0.59 2.35 -10.35
N ASN A 31 -0.15 3.60 -10.40
CA ASN A 31 -0.99 4.79 -10.58
C ASN A 31 -2.00 5.08 -9.45
N GLU A 32 -1.81 4.45 -8.29
CA GLU A 32 -2.53 4.77 -7.06
C GLU A 32 -1.61 5.30 -5.96
N GLU A 33 -2.18 6.03 -5.01
CA GLU A 33 -1.54 6.56 -3.83
C GLU A 33 -2.37 6.23 -2.59
N TYR A 34 -1.72 5.86 -1.49
CA TYR A 34 -2.42 5.64 -0.23
C TYR A 34 -2.78 6.99 0.37
N ARG A 35 -4.04 7.16 0.76
CA ARG A 35 -4.50 8.32 1.52
C ARG A 35 -5.25 7.84 2.75
N GLU A 36 -5.00 8.46 3.89
CA GLU A 36 -5.79 8.26 5.11
C GLU A 36 -7.21 8.79 4.96
N CYS A 37 -7.39 9.72 4.02
CA CYS A 37 -8.66 10.33 3.71
C CYS A 37 -8.88 10.42 2.20
N GLY A 38 -9.83 9.64 1.70
CA GLY A 38 -10.40 9.84 0.38
C GLY A 38 -11.90 9.56 0.35
N SER A 39 -12.52 9.90 -0.78
CA SER A 39 -13.96 9.76 -0.98
C SER A 39 -14.39 8.29 -0.88
N ALA A 40 -15.44 8.01 -0.11
CA ALA A 40 -16.08 6.69 -0.05
C ALA A 40 -16.62 6.24 -1.41
N CYS A 41 -17.01 7.21 -2.23
CA CYS A 41 -17.18 7.01 -3.66
C CYS A 41 -15.83 7.12 -4.32
N GLN A 42 -15.14 6.00 -4.39
CA GLN A 42 -14.00 5.91 -5.25
C GLN A 42 -14.50 6.18 -6.67
N GLU A 43 -13.94 7.19 -7.33
CA GLU A 43 -14.33 7.51 -8.69
C GLU A 43 -14.03 6.28 -9.55
N ASN A 44 -15.06 5.50 -9.88
CA ASN A 44 -15.04 4.81 -11.16
C ASN A 44 -15.14 5.98 -12.14
N CYS A 45 -14.02 6.44 -12.69
CA CYS A 45 -13.95 7.77 -13.32
C CYS A 45 -14.73 7.89 -14.65
N THR A 46 -15.68 7.00 -14.88
CA THR A 46 -16.74 7.06 -15.88
C THR A 46 -18.10 7.44 -15.28
N HIS A 47 -18.37 7.10 -14.01
CA HIS A 47 -19.62 7.41 -13.32
C HIS A 47 -19.36 7.91 -11.91
N THR A 48 -19.72 9.17 -11.64
CA THR A 48 -19.91 9.65 -10.28
C THR A 48 -21.12 8.92 -9.70
N PRO A 49 -20.96 8.00 -8.71
CA PRO A 49 -22.11 7.41 -8.04
C PRO A 49 -23.05 8.52 -7.56
N LYS A 50 -24.35 8.39 -7.91
CA LYS A 50 -25.37 9.41 -7.63
C LYS A 50 -25.58 9.67 -6.13
N TYR A 51 -25.10 8.75 -5.27
CA TYR A 51 -25.21 8.84 -3.83
C TYR A 51 -23.85 8.48 -3.21
N CYS A 52 -23.24 9.48 -2.57
CA CYS A 52 -21.99 9.34 -1.84
C CYS A 52 -22.19 9.79 -0.41
N THR A 53 -21.75 8.99 0.53
CA THR A 53 -21.60 9.48 1.90
C THR A 53 -20.41 10.45 1.91
N TYR A 54 -20.52 11.55 2.66
CA TYR A 54 -19.41 12.49 2.89
C TYR A 54 -18.35 11.92 3.84
N GLN A 55 -18.29 10.59 3.95
CA GLN A 55 -17.34 9.91 4.81
C GLN A 55 -15.97 9.90 4.15
N CYS A 56 -14.97 10.19 4.96
CA CYS A 56 -13.57 10.09 4.64
C CYS A 56 -13.09 8.69 5.02
N ILE A 57 -12.59 7.92 4.05
CA ILE A 57 -12.09 6.56 4.27
C ILE A 57 -10.61 6.42 3.90
N PRO A 58 -9.82 5.67 4.67
CA PRO A 58 -8.44 5.35 4.31
C PRO A 58 -8.38 4.26 3.22
N GLY A 59 -7.47 4.40 2.27
CA GLY A 59 -7.31 3.44 1.18
C GLY A 59 -6.36 3.90 0.08
N CYS A 60 -6.21 3.07 -0.96
CA CYS A 60 -5.49 3.43 -2.18
C CYS A 60 -6.45 4.13 -3.15
N PHE A 61 -6.05 5.28 -3.69
CA PHE A 61 -6.84 6.10 -4.62
C PHE A 61 -6.05 6.42 -5.88
N CYS A 62 -6.73 6.64 -7.01
CA CYS A 62 -6.07 7.03 -8.26
C CYS A 62 -5.30 8.34 -8.08
N LYS A 63 -4.07 8.38 -8.62
CA LYS A 63 -3.32 9.63 -8.78
C LYS A 63 -4.07 10.56 -9.73
N THR A 64 -3.84 11.86 -9.59
CA THR A 64 -4.44 12.87 -10.49
C THR A 64 -4.21 12.52 -11.96
N GLY A 65 -5.29 12.46 -12.74
CA GLY A 65 -5.24 12.14 -14.17
C GLY A 65 -5.35 10.64 -14.51
N PHE A 66 -5.43 9.76 -13.52
CA PHE A 66 -5.62 8.32 -13.72
C PHE A 66 -7.00 7.86 -13.29
N VAL A 67 -7.47 6.79 -13.93
CA VAL A 67 -8.80 6.22 -13.73
C VAL A 67 -8.70 4.69 -13.68
N ARG A 68 -9.51 4.03 -12.84
CA ARG A 68 -9.64 2.56 -12.91
C ARG A 68 -10.42 2.19 -14.17
N ALA A 69 -9.87 1.31 -14.99
CA ALA A 69 -10.64 0.69 -16.07
C ALA A 69 -11.75 -0.14 -15.41
N THR A 70 -12.99 0.12 -15.77
CA THR A 70 -14.13 -0.63 -15.25
C THR A 70 -14.06 -2.06 -15.77
N ASP A 71 -14.09 -3.04 -14.88
CA ASP A 71 -14.55 -4.38 -15.25
C ASP A 71 -16.06 -4.25 -15.50
N ASP A 72 -16.45 -4.03 -16.76
CA ASP A 72 -17.83 -4.11 -17.21
C ASP A 72 -18.39 -5.50 -16.85
N LYS A 73 -19.32 -5.54 -15.88
CA LYS A 73 -20.21 -6.67 -15.62
C LYS A 73 -21.65 -6.25 -15.81
#